data_AF-A0A0C1G0Q9-F1
#
_entry.id   AF-A0A0C1G0Q9-F1
#
_cell.length_a   1.000
_cell.length_b   1.000
_cell.length_c   1.000
_cell.angle_alpha   90.00
_cell.angle_beta   90.00
_cell.angle_gamma   90.00
#
_symmetry.space_group_name_H-M   'P 1'
#
loop_
_entity.id
_entity.type
_entity.pdbx_description
1 polymer ?
#
loop_
_entity_poly.entity_id
_entity_poly.type
_entity_poly.pdbx_seq_one_letter_code
_entity_poly.pdbx_strand_id
1 'polypeptide(L)'
;MAGDDGKLELWRQRLREALDIRRLDYGEVSEAAGNNVEYVSKVLNGRFNPTVIRIMRICEVANIDMAFLFTDEPHSVDRSVLSRAVDLTEDDAKLVSRLINSARSS
;
A
#
# COMPACT_ATOMS: atom_id res chain seq x y z
N MET A 1 -5.21 23.89 12.18
CA MET A 1 -4.44 23.50 10.98
C MET A 1 -3.68 22.23 11.35
N ALA A 2 -4.25 21.05 11.09
CA ALA A 2 -3.72 19.75 11.57
C ALA A 2 -4.10 18.59 10.64
N GLY A 3 -4.25 18.86 9.33
CA GLY A 3 -4.78 17.88 8.37
C GLY A 3 -3.73 17.06 7.62
N ASP A 4 -2.49 17.55 7.53
CA ASP A 4 -1.44 16.98 6.67
C ASP A 4 -0.47 16.08 7.45
N ASP A 5 -0.04 16.52 8.65
CA ASP A 5 0.82 15.73 9.56
C ASP A 5 0.18 14.40 9.97
N GLY A 6 -1.12 14.38 10.27
CA GLY A 6 -1.81 13.14 10.67
C GLY A 6 -1.86 12.08 9.56
N LYS A 7 -1.91 12.50 8.29
CA LYS A 7 -1.84 11.58 7.13
C LYS A 7 -0.41 11.08 6.91
N LEU A 8 0.58 11.94 7.17
CA LEU A 8 2.01 11.60 7.08
C LEU A 8 2.45 10.58 8.15
N GLU A 9 1.76 10.52 9.29
CA GLU A 9 1.99 9.47 10.29
C GLU A 9 1.29 8.15 9.93
N LEU A 10 0.09 8.22 9.35
CA LEU A 10 -0.71 7.02 9.04
C LEU A 10 -0.04 6.10 8.00
N TRP A 11 0.50 6.66 6.91
CA TRP A 11 1.15 5.83 5.88
C TRP A 11 2.43 5.15 6.43
N ARG A 12 3.15 5.80 7.35
CA ARG A 12 4.34 5.21 7.99
C ARG A 12 3.96 4.06 8.88
N GLN A 13 2.91 4.22 9.68
CA GLN A 13 2.38 3.15 10.52
C GLN A 13 1.96 1.95 9.67
N ARG A 14 1.22 2.18 8.59
CA ARG A 14 0.80 1.11 7.66
C ARG A 14 1.97 0.44 6.96
N LEU A 15 2.99 1.19 6.55
CA LEU A 15 4.18 0.63 5.94
C LEU A 15 4.91 -0.28 6.94
N ARG A 16 5.03 0.18 8.20
CA ARG A 16 5.61 -0.62 9.28
C ARG A 16 4.83 -1.93 9.49
N GLU A 17 3.51 -1.84 9.66
CA GLU A 17 2.66 -3.01 9.84
C GLU A 17 2.77 -3.99 8.66
N ALA A 18 2.78 -3.47 7.43
CA ALA A 18 2.90 -4.27 6.22
C ALA A 18 4.24 -5.02 6.15
N LEU A 19 5.34 -4.40 6.58
CA LEU A 19 6.66 -5.04 6.67
C LEU A 19 6.72 -6.08 7.79
N ASP A 20 6.18 -5.76 8.98
CA ASP A 20 6.12 -6.65 10.14
C ASP A 20 5.29 -7.92 9.87
N ILE A 21 4.10 -7.77 9.28
CA ILE A 21 3.23 -8.91 8.92
C ILE A 21 3.93 -9.85 7.95
N ARG A 22 4.74 -9.31 7.05
CA ARG A 22 5.54 -10.06 6.07
C ARG A 22 6.86 -10.58 6.65
N ARG A 23 7.20 -10.22 7.90
CA ARG A 23 8.47 -10.53 8.57
C ARG A 23 9.69 -10.12 7.74
N LEU A 24 9.60 -8.98 7.05
CA LEU A 24 10.68 -8.45 6.25
C LEU A 24 11.66 -7.67 7.13
N ASP A 25 12.96 -7.90 6.95
CA ASP A 25 13.98 -7.09 7.59
C ASP A 25 14.05 -5.71 6.93
N TYR A 26 13.98 -4.66 7.74
CA TYR A 26 13.97 -3.29 7.22
C TYR A 26 15.30 -2.94 6.53
N GLY A 27 16.42 -3.51 6.97
CA GLY A 27 17.72 -3.34 6.37
C GLY A 27 17.78 -3.96 4.98
N GLU A 28 17.36 -5.23 4.87
CA GLU A 28 17.31 -5.94 3.58
C GLU A 28 16.38 -5.25 2.58
N VAL A 29 15.19 -4.82 3.01
CA VAL A 29 14.26 -4.05 2.15
C VAL A 29 14.88 -2.71 1.73
N SER A 30 15.63 -2.07 2.63
CA SER A 30 16.29 -0.81 2.34
C SER A 30 17.38 -0.94 1.28
N GLU A 31 18.23 -1.96 1.42
CA GLU A 31 19.31 -2.27 0.47
C GLU A 31 18.75 -2.71 -0.89
N ALA A 32 17.74 -3.58 -0.90
CA ALA A 32 17.08 -4.02 -2.12
C ALA A 32 16.34 -2.87 -2.83
N ALA A 33 15.87 -1.85 -2.11
CA ALA A 33 15.32 -0.62 -2.69
C ALA A 33 16.40 0.37 -3.19
N GLY A 34 17.68 0.02 -3.07
CA GLY A 34 18.82 0.83 -3.49
C GLY A 34 19.16 1.97 -2.53
N ASN A 35 18.85 1.82 -1.24
CA ASN A 35 19.16 2.79 -0.20
C ASN A 35 20.17 2.21 0.82
N ASN A 36 20.68 3.06 1.71
CA ASN A 36 21.49 2.60 2.83
C ASN A 36 20.66 1.70 3.77
N VAL A 37 21.26 0.70 4.41
CA VAL A 37 20.59 -0.26 5.31
C VAL A 37 19.70 0.40 6.37
N GLU A 38 20.10 1.55 6.93
CA GLU A 38 19.30 2.23 7.95
C GLU A 38 18.15 3.10 7.41
N TYR A 39 18.02 3.25 6.08
CA TYR A 39 17.15 4.25 5.49
C TYR A 39 15.67 3.99 5.78
N VAL A 40 15.18 2.76 5.56
CA VAL A 40 13.78 2.38 5.89
C VAL A 40 13.49 2.61 7.38
N SER A 41 14.37 2.17 8.28
CA SER A 41 14.23 2.42 9.73
C SER A 41 14.16 3.91 10.06
N LYS A 42 14.98 4.76 9.44
CA LYS A 42 14.96 6.21 9.70
C LYS A 42 13.72 6.89 9.09
N VAL A 43 13.20 6.39 7.97
CA VAL A 43 11.94 6.83 7.36
C VAL A 43 10.76 6.50 8.26
N LEU A 44 10.68 5.28 8.80
CA LEU A 44 9.61 4.85 9.70
C LEU A 44 9.61 5.63 11.02
N ASN A 45 10.79 5.98 11.54
CA ASN A 45 10.95 6.78 12.75
C ASN A 45 10.76 8.30 12.52
N GLY A 46 10.28 8.72 11.34
CA GLY A 46 10.02 10.14 11.04
C GLY A 46 11.28 11.01 10.89
N ARG A 47 12.49 10.42 10.91
CA ARG A 47 13.75 11.17 10.79
C ARG A 47 14.07 11.60 9.36
N PHE A 48 13.49 10.90 8.37
CA PHE A 48 13.57 11.27 6.96
C PHE A 48 12.18 11.40 6.36
N ASN A 49 12.01 12.42 5.51
CA ASN A 49 10.85 12.54 4.64
C ASN A 49 11.24 12.02 3.24
N PRO A 50 10.92 10.76 2.90
CA PRO A 50 11.25 10.21 1.59
C PRO A 50 10.43 10.88 0.48
N THR A 51 10.99 10.91 -0.73
CA THR A 51 10.20 11.26 -1.91
C THR A 51 9.28 10.10 -2.29
N VAL A 52 8.18 10.40 -3.00
CA VAL A 52 7.21 9.39 -3.47
C VAL A 52 7.92 8.25 -4.24
N ILE A 53 8.89 8.58 -5.09
CA ILE A 53 9.69 7.59 -5.85
C ILE A 53 10.41 6.60 -4.94
N ARG A 54 10.94 7.05 -3.79
CA ARG A 54 11.60 6.15 -2.84
C ARG A 54 10.60 5.28 -2.09
N ILE A 55 9.44 5.82 -1.75
CA ILE A 55 8.34 5.04 -1.16
C ILE A 55 7.90 3.95 -2.16
N MET A 56 7.74 4.29 -3.44
CA MET A 56 7.39 3.32 -4.49
C MET A 56 8.39 2.17 -4.55
N ARG A 57 9.69 2.45 -4.58
CA ARG A 57 10.72 1.39 -4.61
C ARG A 57 10.68 0.47 -3.40
N ILE A 58 10.50 1.03 -2.20
CA ILE A 58 10.35 0.24 -0.98
C ILE A 58 9.11 -0.65 -1.08
N CYS A 59 8.00 -0.11 -1.59
CA CYS A 59 6.76 -0.84 -1.80
C CYS A 59 6.91 -1.97 -2.82
N GLU A 60 7.56 -1.73 -3.97
CA GLU A 60 7.82 -2.75 -4.99
C GLU A 60 8.65 -3.90 -4.44
N VAL A 61 9.75 -3.60 -3.74
CA VAL A 61 10.63 -4.60 -3.13
C VAL A 61 9.92 -5.40 -2.04
N ALA A 62 9.10 -4.73 -1.22
CA ALA A 62 8.34 -5.37 -0.16
C ALA A 62 7.05 -6.05 -0.64
N ASN A 63 6.74 -5.97 -1.94
CA ASN A 63 5.48 -6.43 -2.53
C ASN A 63 4.25 -5.87 -1.76
N ILE A 64 4.26 -4.56 -1.54
CA ILE A 64 3.22 -3.78 -0.90
C ILE A 64 2.60 -2.87 -1.95
N ASP A 65 1.28 -2.88 -2.06
CA ASP A 65 0.61 -1.91 -2.93
C ASP A 65 0.66 -0.51 -2.31
N MET A 66 1.11 0.49 -3.07
CA MET A 66 1.22 1.85 -2.57
C MET A 66 -0.15 2.41 -2.14
N ALA A 67 -1.26 2.01 -2.78
CA ALA A 67 -2.59 2.45 -2.39
C ALA A 67 -2.93 2.04 -0.95
N PHE A 68 -2.46 0.86 -0.50
CA PHE A 68 -2.65 0.42 0.88
C PHE A 68 -2.14 1.44 1.91
N LEU A 69 -1.04 2.16 1.60
CA LEU A 69 -0.46 3.14 2.50
C LEU A 69 -1.28 4.44 2.59
N PHE A 70 -1.91 4.85 1.48
CA PHE A 70 -2.54 6.16 1.35
C PHE A 70 -4.08 6.13 1.32
N THR A 71 -4.71 4.95 1.31
CA THR A 71 -6.18 4.85 1.36
C THR A 71 -6.73 5.39 2.68
N ASP A 72 -7.55 6.43 2.61
CA ASP A 72 -8.38 6.92 3.71
C ASP A 72 -9.45 5.82 3.96
N GLU A 73 -9.26 5.01 5.01
CA GLU A 73 -10.07 3.83 5.39
C GLU A 73 -10.20 2.66 4.38
N PRO A 74 -9.93 1.40 4.77
CA PRO A 74 -10.59 0.28 4.09
C PRO A 74 -12.08 0.39 4.43
N HIS A 75 -12.86 1.05 3.57
CA HIS A 75 -14.32 1.00 3.67
C HIS A 75 -14.70 -0.47 3.82
N SER A 76 -15.45 -0.81 4.87
CA SER A 76 -15.96 -2.15 5.15
C SER A 76 -16.67 -2.78 3.94
N VAL A 77 -17.16 -1.94 3.03
CA VAL A 77 -17.70 -2.28 1.72
C VAL A 77 -16.68 -2.98 0.81
N ASP A 78 -15.43 -2.51 0.76
CA ASP A 78 -14.39 -3.00 -0.16
C ASP A 78 -13.99 -4.44 0.15
N ARG A 79 -13.86 -4.77 1.45
CA ARG A 79 -13.61 -6.15 1.92
C ARG A 79 -14.74 -7.10 1.58
N SER A 80 -15.99 -6.65 1.68
CA SER A 80 -17.15 -7.49 1.32
C SER A 80 -17.21 -7.75 -0.18
N VAL A 81 -16.85 -6.77 -1.01
CA VAL A 81 -16.81 -6.92 -2.47
C VAL A 81 -15.67 -7.86 -2.87
N LEU A 82 -14.47 -7.66 -2.32
CA LEU A 82 -13.31 -8.54 -2.56
C LEU A 82 -13.57 -9.98 -2.10
N SER A 83 -14.20 -10.17 -0.93
CA SER A 83 -14.55 -11.50 -0.43
C SER A 83 -15.58 -12.20 -1.32
N ARG A 84 -16.49 -11.46 -1.95
CA ARG A 84 -17.46 -12.02 -2.90
C ARG A 84 -16.85 -12.25 -4.28
N ALA A 85 -15.82 -11.48 -4.64
CA ALA A 85 -15.10 -11.64 -5.89
C ALA A 85 -14.27 -12.94 -5.94
N VAL A 86 -13.88 -13.48 -4.77
CA VAL A 86 -13.08 -14.71 -4.69
C VAL A 86 -13.83 -15.96 -5.16
N ASP A 87 -15.16 -15.95 -5.06
CA ASP A 87 -16.05 -17.06 -5.42
C ASP A 87 -16.61 -16.93 -6.84
N LEU A 88 -16.17 -15.93 -7.61
CA LEU A 88 -16.68 -15.72 -8.97
C LEU A 88 -16.14 -16.76 -9.94
N THR A 89 -17.02 -17.26 -10.79
CA THR A 89 -16.61 -18.04 -11.96
C THR A 89 -15.92 -17.14 -12.99
N GLU A 90 -15.17 -17.72 -13.92
CA GLU A 90 -14.54 -16.95 -15.01
C GLU A 90 -15.54 -16.12 -15.83
N ASP A 91 -16.78 -16.58 -15.98
CA ASP A 91 -17.80 -15.87 -16.74
C ASP A 91 -18.35 -14.67 -15.95
N ASP A 92 -18.60 -14.84 -14.66
CA ASP A 92 -19.03 -13.76 -13.77
C ASP A 92 -17.95 -12.70 -13.61
N ALA A 93 -16.68 -13.09 -13.52
CA ALA A 93 -15.54 -12.17 -13.47
C ALA A 93 -15.45 -11.31 -14.74
N LYS A 94 -15.77 -11.88 -15.92
CA LYS A 94 -15.82 -11.13 -17.20
C LYS A 94 -16.97 -10.12 -17.21
N LEU A 95 -18.14 -10.49 -16.68
CA LEU A 95 -19.28 -9.58 -16.55
C LEU A 95 -18.97 -8.40 -15.64
N VAL A 96 -18.39 -8.67 -14.47
CA VAL A 96 -17.96 -7.62 -13.52
C VAL A 96 -16.93 -6.69 -14.16
N SER A 97 -15.95 -7.25 -14.88
CA SER A 97 -14.93 -6.46 -15.58
C SER A 97 -15.53 -5.54 -16.65
N ARG A 98 -16.54 -5.99 -17.40
CA ARG A 98 -17.26 -5.15 -18.37
C ARG A 98 -18.03 -4.02 -17.69
N LEU A 99 -18.69 -4.31 -16.57
CA LEU A 99 -19.45 -3.34 -15.78
C LEU A 99 -18.57 -2.23 -15.21
N ILE A 100 -17.40 -2.61 -14.67
CA ILE A 100 -16.40 -1.65 -14.17
C ILE A 100 -15.89 -0.75 -15.30
N ASN A 101 -15.58 -1.34 -16.45
CA ASN A 101 -15.10 -0.58 -17.61
C ASN A 101 -16.18 0.37 -18.16
N SER A 102 -17.44 -0.04 -18.23
CA SER A 102 -18.53 0.85 -18.68
C SER A 102 -18.78 2.02 -17.72
N ALA A 103 -18.68 1.77 -16.41
CA ALA A 103 -18.88 2.80 -15.40
C ALA A 103 -17.71 3.81 -15.34
N ARG A 104 -16.49 3.40 -15.69
CA ARG A 104 -15.31 4.29 -15.70
C ARG A 104 -15.21 5.15 -16.97
N SER A 105 -15.88 4.75 -18.05
CA SER A 105 -15.93 5.48 -19.31
C SER A 105 -17.09 6.49 -19.42
N SER A 106 -17.89 6.67 -18.36
CA SER A 106 -19.00 7.63 -18.28
C SER A 106 -18.69 8.81 -17.37
#